data_AF-A0A3N7T457-F1
#
_entry.id   AF-A0A3N7T457-F1
#
_cell.length_a   1.000
_cell.length_b   1.000
_cell.length_c   1.000
_cell.angle_alpha   90.00
_cell.angle_beta   90.00
_cell.angle_gamma   90.00
#
_symmetry.space_group_name_H-M   'P 1'
#
loop_
_entity.id
_entity.type
_entity.pdbx_description
1 polymer ?
#
loop_
_entity_poly.entity_id
_entity_poly.type
_entity_poly.pdbx_seq_one_letter_code
_entity_poly.pdbx_strand_id
1 'polypeptide(L)'
;MKLKTAMTLALLLAPCLASAGKVDSSCTYKGIPLKGRVQVVTIAPKLRVQVVTIAPDLQVERVRIAPNSCGRWEFVTIAPDFTIEYVTIAPDIKVQWTTIAPGVRP
;
A
#
# COMPACT_ATOMS: atom_id res chain seq x y z
N MET A 1 -3.12 34.10 54.62
CA MET A 1 -4.02 33.20 53.85
C MET A 1 -3.37 32.95 52.50
N LYS A 2 -3.14 31.67 52.15
CA LYS A 2 -2.26 31.25 51.06
C LYS A 2 -2.99 31.30 49.71
N LEU A 3 -2.29 31.87 48.73
CA LEU A 3 -2.70 32.06 47.35
C LEU A 3 -2.24 30.86 46.49
N LYS A 4 -2.96 30.66 45.38
CA LYS A 4 -2.60 29.96 44.13
C LYS A 4 -3.07 28.51 44.01
N THR A 5 -4.33 28.37 43.61
CA THR A 5 -4.86 27.21 42.89
C THR A 5 -4.13 27.12 41.54
N ALA A 6 -3.22 26.15 41.40
CA ALA A 6 -2.57 25.83 40.15
C ALA A 6 -3.44 24.84 39.37
N MET A 7 -4.22 25.35 38.41
CA MET A 7 -4.95 24.54 37.43
C MET A 7 -3.94 24.01 36.41
N THR A 8 -3.51 22.76 36.60
CA THR A 8 -2.59 22.08 35.69
C THR A 8 -3.39 21.53 34.51
N LEU A 9 -3.27 22.19 33.36
CA LEU A 9 -3.81 21.74 32.09
C LEU A 9 -2.97 20.54 31.62
N ALA A 10 -3.49 19.32 31.82
CA ALA A 10 -2.88 18.11 31.30
C ALA A 10 -2.99 18.09 29.77
N LEU A 11 -1.87 18.40 29.10
CA LEU A 11 -1.72 18.29 27.66
C LEU A 11 -1.72 16.80 27.29
N LEU A 12 -2.87 16.30 26.82
CA LEU A 12 -3.00 14.97 26.24
C LEU A 12 -2.16 14.93 24.95
N LEU A 13 -0.93 14.42 25.08
CA LEU A 13 -0.11 13.98 23.95
C LEU A 13 -0.85 12.85 23.26
N ALA A 14 -1.64 13.19 22.24
CA ALA A 14 -2.15 12.20 21.29
C ALA A 14 -0.94 11.51 20.65
N PRO A 15 -0.79 10.17 20.78
CA PRO A 15 0.21 9.45 20.01
C PRO A 15 -0.15 9.68 18.54
N CYS A 16 0.75 10.34 17.81
CA CYS A 16 0.67 10.40 16.37
C CYS A 16 0.66 8.95 15.89
N LEU A 17 -0.48 8.48 15.37
CA LEU A 17 -0.56 7.19 14.67
C LEU A 17 0.28 7.33 13.42
N ALA A 18 1.58 7.12 13.56
CA ALA A 18 2.46 6.86 12.44
C ALA A 18 1.97 5.55 11.83
N SER A 19 1.13 5.66 10.80
CA SER A 19 0.76 4.53 9.96
C SER A 19 2.05 4.05 9.30
N ALA A 20 2.74 3.10 9.92
CA ALA A 20 3.79 2.36 9.24
C ALA A 20 3.15 1.81 7.96
N GLY A 21 3.59 2.30 6.80
CA GLY A 21 3.06 1.91 5.50
C GLY A 21 3.02 0.38 5.43
N LYS A 22 1.89 -0.17 4.97
CA LYS A 22 1.74 -1.64 4.87
C LYS A 22 2.78 -2.28 3.95
N VAL A 23 3.34 -1.47 3.05
CA VAL A 23 4.42 -1.81 2.13
C VAL A 23 5.74 -1.32 2.71
N ASP A 24 6.73 -2.19 2.79
CA ASP A 24 8.04 -1.83 3.30
C ASP A 24 8.85 -0.96 2.32
N SER A 25 9.96 -0.40 2.81
CA SER A 25 10.87 0.44 2.01
C SER A 25 11.52 -0.30 0.84
N SER A 26 11.52 -1.62 0.83
CA SER A 26 12.00 -2.45 -0.28
C SER A 26 10.92 -2.75 -1.33
N CYS A 27 9.74 -2.12 -1.23
CA CYS A 27 8.60 -2.33 -2.11
C CYS A 27 8.10 -3.77 -2.08
N THR A 28 8.00 -4.33 -0.87
CA THR A 28 7.39 -5.64 -0.67
C THR A 28 6.23 -5.59 0.32
N TYR A 29 5.33 -6.55 0.18
CA TYR A 29 4.27 -6.83 1.14
C TYR A 29 4.37 -8.29 1.54
N LYS A 30 4.65 -8.57 2.82
CA LYS A 30 4.84 -9.95 3.33
C LYS A 30 5.83 -10.76 2.47
N GLY A 31 6.90 -10.11 2.01
CA GLY A 31 7.93 -10.73 1.16
C GLY A 31 7.55 -10.89 -0.32
N ILE A 32 6.36 -10.46 -0.74
CA ILE A 32 5.97 -10.41 -2.16
C ILE A 32 6.49 -9.11 -2.77
N PRO A 33 7.40 -9.15 -3.76
CA PRO A 33 7.81 -7.95 -4.49
C PRO A 33 6.61 -7.36 -5.23
N LEU A 34 6.33 -6.07 -5.03
CA LEU A 34 5.19 -5.40 -5.66
C LEU A 34 5.55 -4.86 -7.05
N LYS A 35 6.20 -5.72 -7.83
CA LYS A 35 6.67 -5.51 -9.20
C LYS A 35 6.72 -6.86 -9.91
N GLY A 36 6.50 -6.87 -11.22
CA GLY A 36 6.58 -8.10 -12.01
C GLY A 36 5.33 -8.39 -12.83
N ARG A 37 5.21 -9.65 -13.24
CA ARG A 37 4.05 -10.19 -13.94
C ARG A 37 2.95 -10.53 -12.94
N VAL A 38 1.77 -9.98 -13.18
CA VAL A 38 0.63 -10.05 -12.28
C VAL A 38 -0.53 -10.76 -12.97
N GLN A 39 -1.13 -11.74 -12.30
CA GLN A 39 -2.37 -12.33 -12.75
C GLN A 39 -3.50 -11.99 -11.79
N VAL A 40 -4.65 -11.59 -12.34
CA VAL A 40 -5.88 -11.40 -11.56
C VAL A 40 -6.60 -12.74 -11.44
N VAL A 41 -6.91 -13.15 -10.21
CA VAL A 41 -7.61 -14.40 -9.90
C VAL A 41 -8.71 -14.14 -8.87
N THR A 42 -9.68 -15.04 -8.79
CA THR A 42 -10.78 -14.98 -7.82
C THR A 42 -10.67 -16.04 -6.72
N ILE A 43 -9.76 -17.01 -6.86
CA ILE A 43 -9.56 -18.09 -5.90
C ILE A 43 -8.10 -18.09 -5.45
N ALA A 44 -7.88 -18.15 -4.14
CA ALA A 44 -6.56 -18.18 -3.51
C ALA A 44 -5.56 -17.13 -4.04
N PRO A 45 -5.94 -15.83 -4.10
CA PRO A 45 -5.00 -14.77 -4.45
C PRO A 45 -3.88 -14.68 -3.39
N LYS A 46 -2.67 -14.33 -3.82
CA LYS A 46 -1.59 -14.01 -2.87
C LYS A 46 -1.74 -12.62 -2.25
N LEU A 47 -2.46 -11.72 -2.92
CA LEU A 47 -2.61 -10.33 -2.50
C LEU A 47 -4.02 -9.81 -2.84
N ARG A 48 -4.68 -9.17 -1.88
CA ARG A 48 -5.98 -8.51 -2.09
C ARG A 48 -5.75 -7.00 -2.27
N VAL A 49 -6.14 -6.49 -3.43
CA VAL A 49 -5.86 -5.12 -3.87
C VAL A 49 -7.14 -4.30 -3.90
N GLN A 50 -7.15 -3.17 -3.20
CA GLN A 50 -8.19 -2.16 -3.40
C GLN A 50 -7.65 -1.05 -4.29
N VAL A 51 -8.37 -0.71 -5.36
CA VAL A 51 -8.05 0.47 -6.17
C VAL A 51 -8.65 1.70 -5.50
N VAL A 52 -7.83 2.73 -5.27
CA VAL A 52 -8.23 3.99 -4.63
C VAL A 52 -7.74 5.19 -5.42
N THR A 53 -8.30 6.36 -5.14
CA THR A 53 -7.87 7.64 -5.72
C THR A 53 -7.07 8.52 -4.76
N ILE A 54 -7.13 8.23 -3.45
CA ILE A 54 -6.51 9.01 -2.38
C ILE A 54 -5.85 8.05 -1.38
N ALA A 55 -4.68 8.45 -0.87
CA ALA A 55 -3.88 7.71 0.11
C ALA A 55 -3.65 6.22 -0.29
N PRO A 56 -3.10 5.95 -1.48
CA PRO A 56 -2.66 4.61 -1.84
C PRO A 56 -1.42 4.21 -1.04
N ASP A 57 -1.21 2.91 -0.85
CA ASP A 57 0.07 2.37 -0.37
C ASP A 57 1.09 2.27 -1.52
N LEU A 58 0.61 2.03 -2.75
CA LEU A 58 1.43 1.81 -3.94
C LEU A 58 0.82 2.52 -5.17
N GLN A 59 1.64 3.31 -5.86
CA GLN A 59 1.36 3.75 -7.22
C GLN A 59 1.74 2.65 -8.21
N VAL A 60 0.78 2.24 -9.03
CA VAL A 60 1.01 1.19 -10.03
C VAL A 60 0.92 1.75 -11.44
N GLU A 61 1.96 1.47 -12.22
CA GLU A 61 1.98 1.66 -13.66
C GLU A 61 1.72 0.31 -14.34
N ARG A 62 0.72 0.27 -15.22
CA ARG A 62 0.51 -0.89 -16.10
C ARG A 62 1.49 -0.82 -17.26
N VAL A 63 2.31 -1.84 -17.41
CA VAL A 63 3.35 -1.92 -18.46
C VAL A 63 3.13 -3.14 -19.35
N ARG A 64 3.71 -3.11 -20.55
CA ARG A 64 3.66 -4.24 -21.49
C ARG A 64 4.87 -5.16 -21.41
N ILE A 65 6.02 -4.63 -20.98
CA ILE A 65 7.29 -5.36 -20.87
C ILE A 65 8.14 -4.80 -19.72
N ALA A 66 9.10 -5.61 -19.27
CA ALA A 66 10.11 -5.25 -18.27
C ALA A 66 9.54 -4.64 -16.96
N PRO A 67 8.66 -5.35 -16.23
CA PRO A 67 8.09 -4.91 -14.95
C PRO A 67 9.08 -4.99 -13.76
N ASN A 68 10.32 -4.52 -13.96
CA ASN A 68 11.44 -4.79 -13.06
C ASN A 68 11.59 -3.77 -11.90
N SER A 69 10.76 -2.71 -11.90
CA SER A 69 10.81 -1.63 -10.92
C SER A 69 9.55 -1.62 -10.04
N CYS A 70 9.68 -1.11 -8.81
CA CYS A 70 8.58 -1.00 -7.86
C CYS A 70 7.31 -0.40 -8.49
N GLY A 71 6.16 -1.04 -8.29
CA GLY A 71 4.89 -0.56 -8.82
C GLY A 71 4.71 -0.74 -10.33
N ARG A 72 5.61 -1.38 -11.07
CA ARG A 72 5.41 -1.69 -12.50
C ARG A 72 4.84 -3.08 -12.65
N TRP A 73 3.61 -3.18 -13.15
CA TRP A 73 2.87 -4.44 -13.26
C TRP A 73 2.56 -4.75 -14.72
N GLU A 74 3.02 -5.93 -15.17
CA GLU A 74 2.64 -6.51 -16.45
C GLU A 74 1.52 -7.53 -16.22
N PHE A 75 0.34 -7.31 -16.79
CA PHE A 75 -0.77 -8.23 -16.57
C PHE A 75 -0.71 -9.41 -17.54
N VAL A 76 -0.67 -10.62 -17.00
CA VAL A 76 -0.54 -11.87 -17.76
C VAL A 76 -1.56 -12.91 -17.31
N THR A 77 -1.79 -13.92 -18.14
CA THR A 77 -2.66 -15.07 -17.82
C THR A 77 -1.87 -16.35 -17.53
N ILE A 78 -0.57 -16.39 -17.87
CA ILE A 78 0.31 -17.55 -17.72
C ILE A 78 1.63 -17.10 -17.09
N ALA A 79 2.17 -17.94 -16.21
CA ALA A 79 3.44 -17.72 -15.50
C ALA A 79 3.53 -16.34 -14.81
N PRO A 80 2.57 -15.95 -13.95
CA PRO A 80 2.71 -14.74 -13.15
C PRO A 80 3.79 -14.93 -12.07
N ASP A 81 4.36 -13.82 -11.62
CA ASP A 81 5.25 -13.81 -10.46
C ASP A 81 4.42 -13.79 -9.16
N PHE A 82 3.25 -13.12 -9.18
CA PHE A 82 2.26 -13.18 -8.10
C PHE A 82 0.83 -12.95 -8.61
N THR A 83 -0.15 -13.31 -7.79
CA THR A 83 -1.57 -13.20 -8.10
C THR A 83 -2.26 -12.16 -7.22
N ILE A 84 -3.23 -11.46 -7.79
CA ILE A 84 -4.06 -10.48 -7.07
C ILE A 84 -5.55 -10.82 -7.19
N GLU A 85 -6.33 -10.39 -6.21
CA GLU A 85 -7.77 -10.24 -6.30
C GLU A 85 -8.12 -8.76 -6.07
N TYR A 86 -9.02 -8.19 -6.88
CA TYR A 86 -9.55 -6.87 -6.60
C TYR A 86 -10.67 -6.95 -5.57
N VAL A 87 -10.58 -6.13 -4.51
CA VAL A 87 -11.56 -6.11 -3.42
C VAL A 87 -11.92 -4.68 -3.02
N THR A 88 -13.11 -4.51 -2.45
CA THR A 88 -13.58 -3.23 -1.89
C THR A 88 -13.46 -3.17 -0.37
N ILE A 89 -13.38 -4.33 0.30
CA ILE A 89 -13.33 -4.46 1.76
C ILE A 89 -12.16 -5.37 2.14
N ALA A 90 -11.51 -5.05 3.26
CA ALA A 90 -10.37 -5.77 3.81
C ALA A 90 -9.22 -6.03 2.81
N PRO A 91 -8.71 -5.00 2.11
CA PRO A 91 -7.55 -5.16 1.25
C PRO A 91 -6.26 -5.34 2.05
N ASP A 92 -5.35 -6.11 1.47
CA ASP A 92 -3.96 -6.17 1.91
C ASP A 92 -3.27 -4.82 1.63
N ILE A 93 -3.37 -4.33 0.39
CA ILE A 93 -2.82 -3.02 -0.03
C ILE A 93 -3.82 -2.21 -0.86
N LYS A 94 -3.65 -0.89 -0.82
CA LYS A 94 -4.34 0.09 -1.67
C LYS A 94 -3.43 0.51 -2.81
N VAL A 95 -3.95 0.43 -4.02
CA VAL A 95 -3.26 0.80 -5.25
C VAL A 95 -3.94 1.99 -5.90
N GLN A 96 -3.15 2.92 -6.43
CA GLN A 96 -3.62 3.94 -7.35
C GLN A 96 -2.87 3.84 -8.68
N TRP A 97 -3.58 3.94 -9.79
CA TRP A 97 -2.97 3.87 -11.12
C TRP A 97 -2.20 5.15 -11.45
N THR A 98 -1.09 5.01 -12.17
CA THR A 98 -0.28 6.13 -12.65
C THR A 98 0.40 5.80 -13.97
N THR A 99 0.85 6.84 -14.67
CA THR A 99 1.66 6.76 -15.89
C THR A 99 3.03 7.44 -15.74
N ILE A 100 3.32 8.03 -14.57
CA ILE A 100 4.49 8.92 -14.40
C ILE A 100 5.41 8.45 -13.28
N ALA A 101 4.85 8.05 -12.13
CA ALA A 101 5.64 7.77 -10.94
C ALA A 101 5.12 6.55 -10.17
N PRO A 102 5.37 5.32 -10.67
CA PRO A 102 5.11 4.09 -9.92
C PRO A 102 6.05 4.00 -8.71
N GLY A 103 5.59 3.40 -7.62
CA GLY A 103 6.38 3.30 -6.39
C GLY A 103 5.56 3.32 -5.10
N VAL A 104 6.21 3.03 -3.98
CA VAL A 104 5.62 3.12 -2.64
C VAL A 104 5.26 4.57 -2.34
N ARG A 105 4.10 4.81 -1.72
CA ARG A 105 3.72 6.13 -1.22
C ARG A 105 3.86 6.17 0.31
N PRO A 106 4.45 7.26 0.86
CA PRO A 106 4.50 7.50 2.29
C PRO A 106 3.11 7.85 2.85
#